data_AF-A0A838ILY5-F1
#
_entry.id   AF-A0A838ILY5-F1
#
_cell.length_a   1.000
_cell.length_b   1.000
_cell.length_c   1.000
_cell.angle_alpha   90.00
_cell.angle_beta   90.00
_cell.angle_gamma   90.00
#
_symmetry.space_group_name_H-M   'P 1'
#
loop_
_entity.id
_entity.type
_entity.pdbx_description
1 polymer ?
#
loop_
_entity_poly.entity_id
_entity_poly.type
_entity_poly.pdbx_seq_one_letter_code
_entity_poly.pdbx_strand_id
1 'polypeptide(L)'
;MKRLLTTSVFLFAHLLLPTGVFAQSPETIERFEELVRQGQEHFSQGQYEQALEAFDEAETIFAHPLLSFRITESNVAMGRCAAAQERLSMLRQRELAPGVEQRVDALEEAVNACVSTAEAKTEPVVIEQPDTSSVQVESHAPFPYRPVAVAATLVGVGLTGAGFWLDYGAIERQHELEAAAGAGNFNRIGELEQEAQTRRFQATMLYATGALAISAGIVTYLFAGPPRPQSNTDNLAITGSLGRIDLIVRW
;
A
#
# COMPACT_ATOMS: atom_id res chain seq x y z
N MET A 1 49.65 15.60 34.89
CA MET A 1 48.79 16.78 34.63
C MET A 1 47.53 16.32 33.92
N LYS A 2 46.37 16.57 34.54
CA LYS A 2 45.03 16.14 34.14
C LYS A 2 44.56 16.90 32.89
N ARG A 3 44.04 16.22 31.86
CA ARG A 3 43.24 16.87 30.81
C ARG A 3 41.82 16.30 30.86
N LEU A 4 40.89 17.24 30.95
CA LEU A 4 39.48 17.08 31.25
C LEU A 4 38.71 16.43 30.09
N LEU A 5 37.84 15.48 30.45
CA LEU A 5 36.72 15.04 29.63
C LEU A 5 35.72 16.20 29.49
N THR A 6 35.52 16.70 28.27
CA THR A 6 34.37 17.53 27.90
C THR A 6 33.32 16.63 27.26
N THR A 7 32.35 16.22 28.06
CA THR A 7 31.12 15.55 27.66
C THR A 7 30.21 16.53 26.91
N SER A 8 30.19 16.46 25.57
CA SER A 8 29.18 17.15 24.76
C SER A 8 27.83 16.46 24.92
N VAL A 9 26.99 17.05 25.76
CA VAL A 9 25.54 16.80 25.82
C VAL A 9 24.93 17.42 24.56
N PHE A 10 24.78 16.62 23.50
CA PHE A 10 23.95 17.01 22.36
C PHE A 10 22.48 16.85 22.75
N LEU A 11 21.91 17.97 23.20
CA LEU A 11 20.49 18.18 23.43
C LEU A 11 19.74 17.94 22.11
N PHE A 12 19.18 16.74 21.94
CA PHE A 12 18.38 16.35 20.78
C PHE A 12 16.99 17.00 20.85
N ALA A 13 16.94 18.31 20.62
CA ALA A 13 15.71 19.05 20.36
C ALA A 13 15.25 18.78 18.92
N HIS A 14 14.87 17.54 18.62
CA HIS A 14 14.12 17.22 17.41
C HIS A 14 12.65 17.54 17.69
N LEU A 15 12.24 18.77 17.36
CA LEU A 15 11.47 19.06 16.16
C LEU A 15 10.25 18.12 16.05
N LEU A 16 9.27 18.36 16.93
CA LEU A 16 7.86 18.06 16.68
C LEU A 16 7.41 18.86 15.46
N LEU A 17 7.78 18.42 14.25
CA LEU A 17 7.08 18.88 13.06
C LEU A 17 5.66 18.28 13.18
N PRO A 18 4.59 19.10 13.21
CA PRO A 18 3.24 18.58 13.13
C PRO A 18 3.17 17.83 11.80
N THR A 19 3.17 16.50 11.85
CA THR A 19 2.71 15.70 10.73
C THR A 19 1.25 16.07 10.57
N GLY A 20 1.00 17.02 9.67
CA GLY A 20 -0.34 17.37 9.25
C GLY A 20 -0.95 16.11 8.68
N VAL A 21 -1.66 15.37 9.53
CA VAL A 21 -2.67 14.43 9.08
C VAL A 21 -3.64 15.30 8.32
N PHE A 22 -3.46 15.38 6.99
CA PHE A 22 -4.48 15.90 6.11
C PHE A 22 -5.64 14.91 6.23
N ALA A 23 -6.45 15.10 7.26
CA ALA A 23 -7.76 14.51 7.34
C ALA A 23 -8.46 14.97 6.06
N GLN A 24 -8.64 14.03 5.13
CA GLN A 24 -9.41 14.29 3.93
C GLN A 24 -10.75 14.89 4.35
N SER A 25 -11.22 15.89 3.61
CA SER A 25 -12.48 16.53 3.97
C SER A 25 -13.59 15.48 3.98
N PRO A 26 -14.55 15.56 4.93
CA PRO A 26 -15.69 14.63 4.95
C PRO A 26 -16.41 14.53 3.60
N GLU A 27 -16.49 15.65 2.86
CA GLU A 27 -17.05 15.73 1.51
C GLU A 27 -16.33 14.83 0.49
N THR A 28 -15.00 14.70 0.59
CA THR A 28 -14.21 13.83 -0.30
C THR A 28 -14.48 12.36 -0.04
N ILE A 29 -14.67 11.98 1.23
CA ILE A 29 -14.99 10.60 1.62
C ILE A 29 -16.42 10.26 1.18
N GLU A 30 -17.40 11.13 1.46
CA GLU A 30 -18.79 10.94 1.04
C GLU A 30 -18.91 10.80 -0.48
N ARG A 31 -18.19 11.64 -1.24
CA ARG A 31 -18.16 11.54 -2.71
C ARG A 31 -17.57 10.23 -3.20
N PHE A 32 -16.48 9.77 -2.59
CA PHE A 32 -15.88 8.48 -2.94
C PHE A 32 -16.85 7.31 -2.67
N GLU A 33 -17.47 7.28 -1.50
CA GLU A 33 -18.43 6.24 -1.12
C GLU A 33 -19.62 6.20 -2.07
N GLU A 34 -20.14 7.37 -2.45
CA GLU A 34 -21.23 7.48 -3.40
C GLU A 34 -20.84 6.95 -4.79
N LEU A 35 -19.66 7.31 -5.31
CA LEU A 35 -19.18 6.79 -6.61
C LEU A 35 -18.98 5.26 -6.58
N VAL A 36 -18.43 4.73 -5.49
CA VAL A 36 -18.29 3.27 -5.30
C VAL A 36 -19.66 2.60 -5.29
N ARG A 37 -20.64 3.17 -4.58
CA ARG A 37 -22.01 2.67 -4.50
C ARG A 37 -22.68 2.68 -5.87
N GLN A 38 -22.59 3.78 -6.62
CA GLN A 38 -23.12 3.89 -7.98
C GLN A 38 -22.47 2.87 -8.91
N GLY A 39 -21.14 2.75 -8.89
CA GLY A 39 -20.43 1.76 -9.70
C GLY A 39 -20.87 0.32 -9.41
N GLN A 40 -21.07 -0.02 -8.14
CA GLN A 40 -21.60 -1.33 -7.74
C GLN A 40 -23.04 -1.56 -8.22
N GLU A 41 -23.89 -0.54 -8.10
CA GLU A 41 -25.27 -0.57 -8.57
C GLU A 41 -25.32 -0.81 -10.09
N HIS A 42 -24.59 0.00 -10.88
CA HIS A 42 -24.48 -0.18 -12.33
C HIS A 42 -23.92 -1.55 -12.71
N PHE A 43 -22.87 -2.01 -12.02
CA PHE A 43 -22.28 -3.33 -12.28
C PHE A 43 -23.31 -4.45 -12.05
N SER A 44 -24.08 -4.39 -10.97
CA SER A 44 -25.11 -5.39 -10.66
C SER A 44 -26.26 -5.41 -11.67
N GLN A 45 -26.50 -4.28 -12.33
CA GLN A 45 -27.51 -4.12 -13.39
C GLN A 45 -26.98 -4.50 -14.79
N GLY A 46 -25.71 -4.94 -14.91
CA GLY A 46 -25.07 -5.23 -16.19
C GLY A 46 -24.71 -3.98 -17.01
N GLN A 47 -24.80 -2.80 -16.40
CA GLN A 47 -24.45 -1.50 -16.98
C GLN A 47 -22.94 -1.25 -16.83
N TYR A 48 -22.12 -2.10 -17.46
CA TYR A 48 -20.68 -2.16 -17.20
C TYR A 48 -19.91 -0.89 -17.61
N GLU A 49 -20.40 -0.14 -18.60
CA GLU A 49 -19.76 1.10 -19.04
C GLU A 49 -19.96 2.23 -18.02
N GLN A 50 -21.18 2.38 -17.49
CA GLN A 50 -21.47 3.31 -16.39
C GLN A 50 -20.76 2.91 -15.09
N ALA A 51 -20.69 1.60 -14.82
CA ALA A 51 -19.94 1.09 -13.69
C ALA A 51 -18.45 1.46 -13.77
N LEU A 52 -17.85 1.29 -14.96
CA LEU A 52 -16.47 1.63 -15.22
C LEU A 52 -16.20 3.12 -14.98
N GLU A 53 -17.05 4.01 -15.51
CA GLU A 53 -16.94 5.46 -15.32
C GLU A 53 -16.96 5.84 -13.82
N ALA A 54 -17.94 5.32 -13.07
CA ALA A 54 -18.05 5.59 -11.64
C ALA A 54 -16.84 5.07 -10.83
N PHE A 55 -16.33 3.87 -11.17
CA PHE A 55 -15.15 3.33 -10.51
C PHE A 55 -13.86 4.07 -10.86
N ASP A 56 -13.71 4.52 -12.11
CA ASP A 56 -12.56 5.32 -12.53
C ASP A 56 -12.58 6.68 -11.83
N GLU A 57 -13.74 7.35 -11.76
CA GLU A 57 -13.89 8.58 -10.96
C GLU A 57 -13.56 8.34 -9.48
N ALA A 58 -14.03 7.24 -8.88
CA ALA A 58 -13.69 6.89 -7.51
C ALA A 58 -12.17 6.69 -7.33
N GLU A 59 -11.49 6.07 -8.30
CA GLU A 59 -10.04 5.86 -8.25
C GLU A 59 -9.25 7.17 -8.33
N THR A 60 -9.77 8.19 -9.04
CA THR A 60 -9.14 9.53 -9.05
C THR A 60 -9.15 10.20 -7.67
N ILE A 61 -10.10 9.84 -6.80
CA ILE A 61 -10.16 10.32 -5.42
C ILE A 61 -9.26 9.47 -4.53
N PHE A 62 -9.45 8.15 -4.55
CA PHE A 62 -8.65 7.20 -3.78
C PHE A 62 -8.29 5.98 -4.62
N ALA A 63 -7.00 5.86 -4.96
CA ALA A 63 -6.48 4.68 -5.62
C ALA A 63 -6.50 3.48 -4.65
N HIS A 64 -7.34 2.48 -4.94
CA HIS A 64 -7.49 1.29 -4.09
C HIS A 64 -7.47 -0.01 -4.94
N PRO A 65 -6.75 -1.08 -4.51
CA PRO A 65 -6.68 -2.34 -5.26
C PRO A 65 -8.05 -2.95 -5.58
N LEU A 66 -9.02 -2.83 -4.67
CA LEU A 66 -10.39 -3.31 -4.89
C LEU A 66 -11.11 -2.58 -6.04
N LEU A 67 -10.85 -1.29 -6.23
CA LEU A 67 -11.39 -0.55 -7.39
C LEU A 67 -10.76 -1.05 -8.69
N SER A 68 -9.43 -1.18 -8.72
CA SER A 68 -8.74 -1.74 -9.88
C SER A 68 -9.24 -3.15 -10.23
N PHE A 69 -9.56 -3.98 -9.22
CA PHE A 69 -10.21 -5.28 -9.41
C PHE A 69 -11.60 -5.16 -10.07
N ARG A 70 -12.49 -4.28 -9.57
CA ARG A 70 -13.83 -4.04 -10.16
C ARG A 70 -13.78 -3.48 -11.58
N ILE A 71 -12.83 -2.58 -11.85
CA ILE A 71 -12.56 -2.03 -13.18
C ILE A 71 -12.14 -3.15 -14.13
N THR A 72 -11.29 -4.08 -13.67
CA THR A 72 -10.86 -5.23 -14.46
C THR A 72 -12.04 -6.16 -14.76
N GLU A 73 -12.87 -6.51 -13.76
CA GLU A 73 -14.09 -7.30 -13.96
C GLU A 73 -15.04 -6.68 -14.99
N SER A 74 -15.23 -5.35 -14.91
CA SER A 74 -16.08 -4.61 -15.85
C SER A 74 -15.54 -4.68 -17.28
N ASN A 75 -14.23 -4.56 -17.46
CA ASN A 75 -13.59 -4.71 -18.77
C ASN A 75 -13.73 -6.13 -19.34
N VAL A 76 -13.60 -7.17 -18.52
CA VAL A 76 -13.85 -8.56 -18.94
C VAL A 76 -15.30 -8.73 -19.37
N ALA A 77 -16.26 -8.24 -18.59
CA ALA A 77 -17.68 -8.35 -18.90
C ALA A 77 -18.08 -7.63 -20.21
N MET A 78 -17.38 -6.54 -20.55
CA MET A 78 -17.55 -5.84 -21.83
C MET A 78 -16.78 -6.46 -23.00
N GLY A 79 -15.99 -7.52 -22.78
CA GLY A 79 -15.12 -8.10 -23.81
C GLY A 79 -13.90 -7.23 -24.17
N ARG A 80 -13.57 -6.22 -23.36
CA ARG A 80 -12.38 -5.37 -23.52
C ARG A 80 -11.14 -6.05 -22.95
N CYS A 81 -10.80 -7.23 -23.48
CA CYS A 81 -9.83 -8.15 -22.88
C CYS A 81 -8.43 -7.54 -22.74
N ALA A 82 -7.97 -6.72 -23.70
CA ALA A 82 -6.67 -6.07 -23.65
C ALA A 82 -6.57 -5.07 -22.47
N ALA A 83 -7.60 -4.24 -22.27
CA ALA A 83 -7.66 -3.31 -21.14
C ALA A 83 -7.73 -4.05 -19.80
N ALA A 84 -8.49 -5.16 -19.74
CA ALA A 84 -8.55 -6.00 -18.55
C ALA A 84 -7.19 -6.62 -18.21
N GLN A 85 -6.45 -7.10 -19.22
CA GLN A 85 -5.12 -7.68 -19.04
C GLN A 85 -4.09 -6.66 -18.53
N GLU A 86 -4.07 -5.46 -19.12
CA GLU A 86 -3.21 -4.37 -18.66
C GLU A 86 -3.49 -4.04 -17.18
N ARG A 87 -4.78 -3.93 -16.82
CA ARG A 87 -5.20 -3.61 -15.46
C ARG A 87 -4.87 -4.69 -14.45
N LEU A 88 -5.06 -5.95 -14.82
CA LEU A 88 -4.69 -7.09 -14.00
C LEU A 88 -3.18 -7.12 -13.73
N SER A 89 -2.35 -6.79 -14.73
CA SER A 89 -0.90 -6.72 -14.56
C SER A 89 -0.47 -5.68 -13.53
N MET A 90 -1.15 -4.52 -13.50
CA MET A 90 -0.94 -3.50 -12.47
C MET A 90 -1.39 -4.00 -11.09
N LEU A 91 -2.51 -4.72 -11.01
CA LEU A 91 -3.02 -5.26 -9.76
C LEU A 91 -2.08 -6.29 -9.14
N ARG A 92 -1.47 -7.17 -9.95
CA ARG A 92 -0.47 -8.17 -9.53
C ARG A 92 0.82 -7.56 -9.00
N GLN A 93 1.17 -6.34 -9.41
CA GLN A 93 2.35 -5.63 -8.91
C GLN A 93 2.12 -5.00 -7.52
N ARG A 94 0.86 -4.93 -7.05
CA ARG A 94 0.51 -4.40 -5.75
C ARG A 94 0.51 -5.52 -4.70
N GLU A 95 0.85 -5.17 -3.46
CA GLU A 95 0.69 -6.09 -2.33
C GLU A 95 -0.81 -6.27 -2.04
N LEU A 96 -1.29 -7.50 -2.22
CA LEU A 96 -2.69 -7.85 -1.99
C LEU A 96 -2.86 -8.29 -0.53
N ALA A 97 -4.04 -8.02 0.02
CA ALA A 97 -4.38 -8.53 1.33
C ALA A 97 -4.66 -10.04 1.26
N PRO A 98 -4.27 -10.82 2.28
CA PRO A 98 -4.55 -12.25 2.34
C PRO A 98 -6.05 -12.54 2.14
N GLY A 99 -6.36 -13.43 1.20
CA GLY A 99 -7.72 -13.80 0.79
C GLY A 99 -8.22 -13.08 -0.46
N VAL A 100 -7.56 -11.98 -0.87
CA VAL A 100 -7.85 -11.32 -2.16
C VAL A 100 -7.14 -12.05 -3.30
N GLU A 101 -6.03 -12.74 -3.03
CA GLU A 101 -5.23 -13.44 -4.04
C GLU A 101 -6.06 -14.48 -4.79
N GLN A 102 -6.85 -15.29 -4.08
CA GLN A 102 -7.71 -16.31 -4.69
C GLN A 102 -8.73 -15.69 -5.66
N ARG A 103 -9.24 -14.49 -5.34
CA ARG A 103 -10.15 -13.77 -6.22
C ARG A 103 -9.43 -13.21 -7.45
N VAL A 104 -8.19 -12.73 -7.27
CA VAL A 104 -7.35 -12.26 -8.38
C VAL A 104 -6.93 -13.40 -9.30
N ASP A 105 -6.64 -14.59 -8.76
CA ASP A 105 -6.35 -15.78 -9.56
C ASP A 105 -7.57 -16.18 -10.42
N ALA A 106 -8.78 -16.21 -9.83
CA ALA A 106 -10.00 -16.47 -10.59
C ALA A 106 -10.29 -15.40 -11.66
N LEU A 107 -9.99 -14.13 -11.35
CA LEU A 107 -10.09 -13.04 -12.30
C LEU A 107 -9.07 -13.18 -13.45
N GLU A 108 -7.85 -13.65 -13.16
CA GLU A 108 -6.84 -13.92 -14.18
C GLU A 108 -7.28 -15.02 -15.14
N GLU A 109 -7.88 -16.10 -14.63
CA GLU A 109 -8.48 -17.13 -15.48
C GLU A 109 -9.56 -16.54 -16.39
N ALA A 110 -10.42 -15.66 -15.88
CA ALA A 110 -11.46 -14.99 -16.66
C ALA A 110 -10.88 -14.05 -17.73
N VAL A 111 -9.81 -13.30 -17.42
CA VAL A 111 -9.09 -12.45 -18.38
C VAL A 111 -8.45 -13.30 -19.48
N ASN A 112 -7.78 -14.39 -19.12
CA ASN A 112 -7.14 -15.29 -20.10
C ASN A 112 -8.20 -15.97 -21.02
N ALA A 113 -9.35 -16.35 -20.47
CA ALA A 113 -10.47 -16.85 -21.25
C ALA A 113 -11.04 -15.78 -22.21
N CYS A 114 -11.10 -14.52 -21.77
CA CYS A 114 -11.49 -13.40 -22.62
C CYS A 114 -10.51 -13.23 -23.78
N VAL A 115 -9.20 -13.15 -23.51
CA VAL A 115 -8.16 -12.95 -24.52
C VAL A 115 -8.17 -14.07 -25.56
N SER A 116 -8.18 -15.34 -25.12
CA SER A 116 -8.21 -16.49 -26.05
C SER A 116 -9.45 -16.50 -26.94
N THR A 117 -10.61 -16.08 -26.43
CA THR A 117 -11.84 -15.94 -27.22
C THR A 117 -11.72 -14.79 -28.23
N ALA A 118 -11.10 -13.67 -27.87
CA ALA A 118 -10.87 -12.55 -28.76
C ALA A 118 -9.88 -12.89 -29.89
N GLU A 119 -8.80 -13.62 -29.58
CA GLU A 119 -7.83 -14.10 -30.56
C GLU A 119 -8.47 -15.06 -31.58
N ALA A 120 -9.31 -15.99 -31.11
CA ALA A 120 -10.01 -16.92 -31.99
C ALA A 120 -10.95 -16.23 -33.00
N LYS A 121 -11.44 -15.02 -32.67
CA LYS A 121 -12.33 -14.23 -33.54
C LYS A 121 -11.56 -13.39 -34.56
N THR A 122 -10.28 -13.13 -34.34
CA THR A 122 -9.49 -12.26 -35.19
C THR A 122 -8.87 -13.10 -36.31
N GLU A 123 -9.44 -13.04 -37.52
CA GLU A 123 -8.79 -13.58 -38.72
C GLU A 123 -7.37 -12.98 -38.84
N PRO A 124 -6.38 -13.73 -39.35
CA PRO A 124 -4.99 -13.29 -39.39
C PRO A 124 -4.84 -12.05 -40.27
N VAL A 125 -4.87 -10.88 -39.64
CA VAL A 125 -4.47 -9.62 -40.25
C VAL A 125 -2.94 -9.65 -40.31
N VAL A 126 -2.39 -9.68 -41.52
CA VAL A 126 -0.95 -9.54 -41.76
C VAL A 126 -0.57 -8.10 -41.40
N ILE A 127 -0.01 -7.90 -40.21
CA ILE A 127 0.47 -6.60 -39.75
C ILE A 127 1.93 -6.44 -40.20
N GLU A 128 2.20 -5.46 -41.07
CA GLU A 128 3.54 -4.96 -41.36
C GLU A 128 4.11 -4.25 -40.12
N GLN A 129 5.28 -4.67 -39.64
CA GLN A 129 5.94 -4.15 -38.44
C GLN A 129 6.42 -2.70 -38.64
N PRO A 130 6.08 -1.76 -37.74
CA PRO A 130 6.74 -0.46 -37.67
C PRO A 130 8.00 -0.52 -36.77
N ASP A 131 9.08 0.11 -37.26
CA ASP A 131 10.37 0.22 -36.56
C ASP A 131 10.25 0.93 -35.20
N THR A 132 10.78 0.29 -34.16
CA THR A 132 10.75 0.76 -32.76
C THR A 132 11.97 1.64 -32.45
N SER A 133 11.71 2.88 -32.00
CA SER A 133 12.72 3.79 -31.39
C SER A 133 12.72 3.66 -29.87
N SER A 134 13.91 3.70 -29.28
CA SER A 134 14.16 3.50 -27.85
C SER A 134 14.03 4.80 -27.03
N VAL A 135 13.57 4.67 -25.77
CA VAL A 135 13.49 5.74 -24.77
C VAL A 135 14.35 5.38 -23.56
N GLN A 136 15.12 6.34 -23.02
CA GLN A 136 15.94 6.18 -21.82
C GLN A 136 15.31 6.87 -20.59
N VAL A 137 15.54 6.32 -19.40
CA VAL A 137 15.01 6.79 -18.10
C VAL A 137 16.17 7.21 -17.18
N GLU A 138 16.00 8.32 -16.46
CA GLU A 138 17.04 8.99 -15.67
C GLU A 138 16.90 8.73 -14.14
N SER A 139 18.03 8.60 -13.45
CA SER A 139 18.17 8.12 -12.05
C SER A 139 18.40 9.25 -11.04
N HIS A 140 17.73 9.23 -9.87
CA HIS A 140 17.88 10.21 -8.78
C HIS A 140 18.47 9.60 -7.48
N ALA A 141 19.18 10.42 -6.69
CA ALA A 141 20.06 10.01 -5.57
C ALA A 141 19.39 9.87 -4.17
N PRO A 142 19.95 9.07 -3.23
CA PRO A 142 19.33 8.71 -1.94
C PRO A 142 19.64 9.65 -0.74
N PHE A 143 18.66 9.85 0.16
CA PHE A 143 18.73 10.62 1.43
C PHE A 143 18.74 9.70 2.70
N PRO A 144 19.22 10.16 3.89
CA PRO A 144 19.45 9.29 5.06
C PRO A 144 18.37 9.39 6.19
N TYR A 145 17.43 8.43 6.32
CA TYR A 145 16.38 8.41 7.39
C TYR A 145 16.09 7.05 8.09
N ARG A 146 17.08 6.16 8.27
CA ARG A 146 16.88 4.80 8.81
C ARG A 146 16.09 4.61 10.11
N PRO A 147 16.37 5.32 11.21
CA PRO A 147 15.73 5.00 12.50
C PRO A 147 14.24 5.37 12.53
N VAL A 148 13.81 6.32 11.69
CA VAL A 148 12.40 6.71 11.54
C VAL A 148 11.60 5.61 10.83
N ALA A 149 12.22 4.89 9.88
CA ALA A 149 11.59 3.81 9.13
C ALA A 149 11.09 2.67 10.04
N VAL A 150 11.93 2.23 10.99
CA VAL A 150 11.66 1.05 11.83
C VAL A 150 10.57 1.32 12.88
N ALA A 151 10.51 2.54 13.42
CA ALA A 151 9.49 2.92 14.38
C ALA A 151 8.09 3.01 13.74
N ALA A 152 8.01 3.49 12.49
CA ALA A 152 6.75 3.59 11.75
C ALA A 152 6.14 2.21 11.44
N THR A 153 6.95 1.21 11.08
CA THR A 153 6.46 -0.14 10.78
C THR A 153 5.88 -0.85 11.99
N LEU A 154 6.48 -0.68 13.19
CA LEU A 154 6.00 -1.35 14.41
C LEU A 154 4.63 -0.83 14.88
N VAL A 155 4.39 0.47 14.77
CA VAL A 155 3.06 1.06 15.08
C VAL A 155 2.02 0.58 14.06
N GLY A 156 2.40 0.48 12.78
CA GLY A 156 1.52 -0.02 11.72
C GLY A 156 1.03 -1.45 11.95
N VAL A 157 1.92 -2.37 12.36
CA VAL A 157 1.57 -3.77 12.66
C VAL A 157 0.61 -3.89 13.87
N GLY A 158 0.78 -3.04 14.88
CA GLY A 158 -0.12 -3.02 16.04
C GLY A 158 -1.55 -2.62 15.69
N LEU A 159 -1.73 -1.68 14.76
CA LEU A 159 -3.05 -1.20 14.34
C LEU A 159 -3.79 -2.20 13.43
N THR A 160 -3.09 -2.87 12.52
CA THR A 160 -3.69 -3.94 11.70
C THR A 160 -4.08 -5.17 12.52
N GLY A 161 -3.29 -5.53 13.54
CA GLY A 161 -3.62 -6.61 14.46
C GLY A 161 -4.91 -6.34 15.26
N ALA A 162 -5.13 -5.10 15.69
CA ALA A 162 -6.36 -4.69 16.36
C ALA A 162 -7.59 -4.73 15.43
N GLY A 163 -7.43 -4.37 14.15
CA GLY A 163 -8.49 -4.50 13.14
C GLY A 163 -8.95 -5.96 12.96
N PHE A 164 -8.01 -6.89 12.93
CA PHE A 164 -8.29 -8.33 12.76
C PHE A 164 -9.04 -8.93 13.94
N TRP A 165 -8.76 -8.48 15.16
CA TRP A 165 -9.49 -8.90 16.36
C TRP A 165 -10.95 -8.41 16.36
N LEU A 166 -11.21 -7.21 15.84
CA LEU A 166 -12.56 -6.66 15.73
C LEU A 166 -13.39 -7.37 14.64
N ASP A 167 -12.78 -7.78 13.53
CA ASP A 167 -13.45 -8.53 12.46
C ASP A 167 -13.79 -9.97 12.88
N TYR A 168 -12.98 -10.62 13.72
CA TYR A 168 -13.28 -11.98 14.19
C TYR A 168 -14.59 -12.05 14.99
N GLY A 169 -14.94 -10.99 15.72
CA GLY A 169 -16.22 -10.88 16.43
C GLY A 169 -17.43 -10.56 15.53
N ALA A 170 -17.22 -10.15 14.28
CA ALA A 170 -18.30 -9.82 13.34
C ALA A 170 -18.88 -11.07 12.65
N ILE A 171 -18.09 -12.14 12.50
CA ILE A 171 -18.51 -13.40 11.87
C ILE A 171 -19.61 -14.10 12.70
N GLU A 172 -19.50 -14.07 14.03
CA GLU A 172 -20.48 -14.68 14.93
C GLU A 172 -21.88 -14.04 14.82
N ARG A 173 -21.93 -12.76 14.42
CA ARG A 173 -23.19 -12.01 14.26
C ARG A 173 -23.86 -12.18 12.89
N GLN A 174 -23.16 -12.71 11.89
CA GLN A 174 -23.82 -13.04 10.61
C GLN A 174 -24.89 -14.13 10.81
N HIS A 175 -24.65 -15.08 11.72
CA HIS A 175 -25.67 -16.08 12.09
C HIS A 175 -26.89 -15.48 12.80
N GLU A 176 -26.72 -14.41 13.58
CA GLU A 176 -27.84 -13.70 14.21
C GLU A 176 -28.65 -12.88 13.20
N LEU A 177 -28.00 -12.30 12.19
CA LEU A 177 -28.65 -11.61 11.07
C LEU A 177 -29.48 -12.58 10.21
N GLU A 178 -28.94 -13.75 9.90
CA GLU A 178 -29.65 -14.80 9.18
C GLU A 178 -30.84 -15.35 9.99
N ALA A 179 -30.67 -15.54 11.29
CA ALA A 179 -31.75 -15.96 12.19
C ALA A 179 -32.85 -14.89 12.33
N ALA A 180 -32.49 -13.61 12.42
CA ALA A 180 -33.44 -12.49 12.48
C ALA A 180 -34.19 -12.27 11.16
N ALA A 181 -33.51 -12.45 10.02
CA ALA A 181 -34.11 -12.44 8.69
C ALA A 181 -35.09 -13.61 8.51
N GLY A 182 -34.73 -14.81 8.97
CA GLY A 182 -35.63 -15.97 9.00
C GLY A 182 -36.87 -15.78 9.89
N ALA A 183 -36.78 -14.96 10.93
CA ALA A 183 -37.88 -14.63 11.83
C ALA A 183 -38.78 -13.48 11.31
N GLY A 184 -38.45 -12.84 10.19
CA GLY A 184 -39.25 -11.77 9.59
C GLY A 184 -39.31 -10.47 10.42
N ASN A 185 -38.35 -10.25 11.32
CA ASN A 185 -38.37 -9.09 12.22
C ASN A 185 -37.59 -7.90 11.62
N PHE A 186 -38.19 -7.22 10.64
CA PHE A 186 -37.55 -6.15 9.86
C PHE A 186 -37.08 -4.95 10.69
N ASN A 187 -37.73 -4.65 11.82
CA ASN A 187 -37.30 -3.58 12.72
C ASN A 187 -35.93 -3.88 13.36
N ARG A 188 -35.62 -5.16 13.59
CA ARG A 188 -34.34 -5.59 14.17
C ARG A 188 -33.20 -5.60 13.14
N ILE A 189 -33.53 -5.83 11.86
CA ILE A 189 -32.56 -5.82 10.76
C ILE A 189 -32.00 -4.41 10.55
N GLY A 190 -32.85 -3.38 10.53
CA GLY A 190 -32.40 -1.99 10.35
C GLY A 190 -31.49 -1.49 11.48
N GLU A 191 -31.75 -1.89 12.72
CA GLU A 191 -30.92 -1.52 13.89
C GLU A 191 -29.55 -2.24 13.84
N LEU A 192 -29.53 -3.51 13.44
CA LEU A 192 -28.29 -4.28 13.26
C LEU A 192 -27.46 -3.79 12.07
N GLU A 193 -28.10 -3.30 11.01
CA GLU A 193 -27.43 -2.79 9.82
C GLU A 193 -26.73 -1.45 10.08
N GLN A 194 -27.35 -0.56 10.86
CA GLN A 194 -26.76 0.71 11.28
C GLN A 194 -25.57 0.51 12.24
N GLU A 195 -25.64 -0.46 13.16
CA GLU A 195 -24.50 -0.86 14.00
C GLU A 195 -23.37 -1.50 13.18
N ALA A 196 -23.71 -2.34 12.19
CA ALA A 196 -22.74 -3.00 11.32
C ALA A 196 -21.98 -2.00 10.43
N GLN A 197 -22.66 -0.99 9.89
CA GLN A 197 -22.01 0.07 9.10
C GLN A 197 -21.00 0.88 9.93
N THR A 198 -21.37 1.26 11.15
CA THR A 198 -20.47 2.04 12.02
C THR A 198 -19.22 1.25 12.39
N ARG A 199 -19.35 -0.06 12.65
CA ARG A 199 -18.20 -0.93 12.97
C ARG A 199 -17.35 -1.26 11.74
N ARG A 200 -17.97 -1.48 10.57
CA ARG A 200 -17.25 -1.66 9.30
C ARG A 200 -16.43 -0.42 8.97
N PHE A 201 -17.00 0.78 9.12
CA PHE A 201 -16.28 2.02 8.89
C PHE A 201 -15.07 2.17 9.83
N GLN A 202 -15.22 1.86 11.13
CA GLN A 202 -14.11 1.88 12.08
C GLN A 202 -13.02 0.86 11.75
N ALA A 203 -13.41 -0.37 11.37
CA ALA A 203 -12.47 -1.40 10.94
C ALA A 203 -11.73 -0.98 9.66
N THR A 204 -12.44 -0.48 8.66
CA THR A 204 -11.86 0.01 7.40
C THR A 204 -10.90 1.18 7.65
N MET A 205 -11.25 2.14 8.50
CA MET A 205 -10.35 3.24 8.91
C MET A 205 -9.08 2.73 9.59
N LEU A 206 -9.19 1.74 10.49
CA LEU A 206 -8.03 1.16 11.17
C LEU A 206 -7.12 0.38 10.21
N TYR A 207 -7.71 -0.39 9.29
CA TYR A 207 -6.97 -1.10 8.24
C TYR A 207 -6.27 -0.15 7.29
N ALA A 208 -6.97 0.89 6.81
CA ALA A 208 -6.40 1.90 5.93
C ALA A 208 -5.23 2.63 6.62
N THR A 209 -5.41 3.04 7.87
CA THR A 209 -4.38 3.73 8.64
C THR A 209 -3.18 2.83 8.95
N GLY A 210 -3.42 1.56 9.31
CA GLY A 210 -2.36 0.58 9.55
C GLY A 210 -1.55 0.25 8.30
N ALA A 211 -2.23 0.07 7.15
CA ALA A 211 -1.58 -0.20 5.86
C ALA A 211 -0.70 0.99 5.40
N LEU A 212 -1.15 2.23 5.62
CA LEU A 212 -0.35 3.42 5.34
C LEU A 212 0.90 3.50 6.22
N ALA A 213 0.81 3.16 7.50
CA ALA A 213 1.96 3.17 8.40
C ALA A 213 3.00 2.08 8.05
N ILE A 214 2.55 0.88 7.67
CA ILE A 214 3.44 -0.21 7.24
C ILE A 214 4.16 0.15 5.94
N SER A 215 3.41 0.60 4.93
CA SER A 215 3.96 0.94 3.61
C SER A 215 4.99 2.07 3.70
N ALA A 216 4.71 3.11 4.48
CA ALA A 216 5.67 4.19 4.75
C ALA A 216 6.95 3.66 5.42
N GLY A 217 6.84 2.73 6.38
CA GLY A 217 7.99 2.11 7.03
C GLY A 217 8.85 1.28 6.08
N ILE A 218 8.23 0.49 5.19
CA ILE A 218 8.92 -0.35 4.20
C ILE A 218 9.67 0.51 3.18
N VAL A 219 9.00 1.51 2.59
CA VAL A 219 9.63 2.41 1.62
C VAL A 219 10.85 3.10 2.24
N THR A 220 10.68 3.65 3.44
CA THR A 220 11.78 4.32 4.14
C THR A 220 12.93 3.35 4.46
N TYR A 221 12.64 2.08 4.78
CA TYR A 221 13.66 1.07 5.04
C TYR A 221 14.47 0.71 3.78
N LEU A 222 13.80 0.54 2.63
CA LEU A 222 14.43 0.18 1.37
C LEU A 222 15.33 1.31 0.83
N PHE A 223 14.86 2.56 0.89
CA PHE A 223 15.63 3.70 0.40
C PHE A 223 16.83 4.07 1.27
N ALA A 224 16.89 3.58 2.51
CA ALA A 224 17.91 4.01 3.43
C ALA A 224 19.28 3.32 3.24
N GLY A 225 19.44 2.44 2.22
CA GLY A 225 20.67 1.92 1.58
C GLY A 225 21.72 1.31 2.52
N PRO A 226 22.26 0.09 2.34
CA PRO A 226 22.94 -0.72 3.37
C PRO A 226 23.86 0.07 4.34
N PRO A 227 23.89 -0.27 5.65
CA PRO A 227 24.66 0.49 6.62
C PRO A 227 26.09 0.57 6.14
N ARG A 228 26.57 1.81 5.90
CA ARG A 228 27.95 2.00 5.50
C ARG A 228 28.81 1.37 6.60
N PRO A 229 29.72 0.44 6.26
CA PRO A 229 30.64 -0.10 7.25
C PRO A 229 31.30 1.11 7.89
N GLN A 230 31.13 1.27 9.21
CA GLN A 230 31.83 2.31 9.94
C GLN A 230 33.32 2.05 9.70
N SER A 231 33.92 2.85 8.83
CA SER A 231 35.35 2.81 8.61
C SER A 231 35.95 3.20 9.95
N ASN A 232 36.48 2.21 10.66
CA ASN A 232 37.12 2.35 11.95
C ASN A 232 38.48 3.04 11.76
N THR A 233 38.48 4.23 11.16
CA THR A 233 39.68 5.02 10.83
C THR A 233 40.23 5.76 12.05
N ASP A 234 39.50 5.77 13.16
CA ASP A 234 39.95 6.43 14.39
C ASP A 234 40.99 5.61 15.18
N ASN A 235 41.29 4.37 14.76
CA ASN A 235 42.33 3.53 15.39
C ASN A 235 43.70 3.59 14.69
N LEU A 236 43.89 4.42 13.66
CA LEU A 236 45.16 4.54 12.91
C LEU A 236 45.92 5.85 13.17
N ALA A 237 45.64 6.51 14.28
CA ALA A 237 46.26 7.78 14.64
C ALA A 237 47.11 7.75 15.93
N ILE A 238 47.59 6.62 16.46
CA ILE A 238 48.58 6.66 17.56
C ILE A 238 49.54 5.46 17.49
N THR A 239 50.71 5.62 16.87
CA THR A 239 52.03 5.10 17.33
C THR A 239 53.13 5.53 16.35
N GLY A 240 53.31 6.85 16.22
CA GLY A 240 54.43 7.47 15.52
C GLY A 240 55.19 8.44 16.41
N SER A 241 55.40 8.09 17.69
CA SER A 241 56.30 8.82 18.57
C SER A 241 57.73 8.50 18.16
N LEU A 242 58.29 9.32 17.27
CA LEU A 242 59.71 9.40 16.99
C LEU A 242 60.49 9.51 18.30
N GLY A 243 61.11 8.40 18.72
CA GLY A 243 62.12 8.42 19.75
C GLY A 243 63.29 9.30 19.30
N ARG A 244 63.54 10.39 20.03
CA ARG A 244 64.85 11.04 20.02
C ARG A 244 65.88 10.02 20.50
N ILE A 245 66.80 9.64 19.62
CA ILE A 245 68.03 8.97 20.01
C ILE A 245 68.99 10.08 20.46
N ASP A 246 69.10 10.30 21.77
CA ASP A 246 70.21 11.08 22.33
C ASP A 246 71.46 10.16 22.38
N LEU A 247 72.37 10.40 21.43
CA LEU A 247 73.71 9.83 21.41
C LEU A 247 74.55 10.50 22.51
N ILE A 248 74.64 9.87 23.69
CA ILE A 248 75.63 10.24 24.71
C ILE A 248 76.96 9.58 24.33
N VAL A 249 77.86 10.37 23.74
CA VAL A 249 79.29 10.04 23.61
C VAL A 249 79.97 10.40 24.92
N ARG A 250 80.38 9.40 25.71
CA ARG A 250 81.35 9.57 26.80
C ARG A 250 82.73 9.20 26.27
N TRP A 251 83.64 10.16 26.33
CA TRP A 251 85.09 9.97 26.28
C TRP A 251 85.63 9.67 27.68
#